data_AF-A0A9D8HDS5-F1
#
_entry.id   AF-A0A9D8HDS5-F1
#
_cell.length_a   1.000
_cell.length_b   1.000
_cell.length_c   1.000
_cell.angle_alpha   90.00
_cell.angle_beta   90.00
_cell.angle_gamma   90.00
#
_symmetry.space_group_name_H-M   'P 1'
#
loop_
_entity.id
_entity.type
_entity.pdbx_description
1 polymer ?
#
loop_
_entity_poly.entity_id
_entity_poly.type
_entity_poly.pdbx_seq_one_letter_code
_entity_poly.pdbx_strand_id
1 'polypeptide(L)'
;MPNIKSQEKRDRQSIKRTEKNRAAKSRIKTLSKNLKDSVEDKDIKLAQEDLKEYFKALDKAAKTKNVHKNFAANKKSKAAKLFNSIQASK
;
A
#
# COMPACT_ATOMS: atom_id res chain seq x y z
N MET A 1 14.48 -7.11 28.58
CA MET A 1 15.57 -7.98 28.09
C MET A 1 14.99 -9.37 27.91
N PRO A 2 15.23 -10.03 26.77
CA PRO A 2 14.88 -11.43 26.60
C PRO A 2 15.72 -12.28 27.56
N ASN A 3 15.06 -13.11 28.38
CA ASN A 3 15.72 -13.95 29.37
C ASN A 3 16.29 -15.25 28.76
N ILE A 4 15.87 -15.57 27.54
CA ILE A 4 16.27 -16.78 26.80
C ILE A 4 16.98 -16.38 25.49
N LYS A 5 18.10 -17.03 25.15
CA LYS A 5 18.87 -16.76 23.91
C LYS A 5 18.01 -16.83 22.64
N SER A 6 17.02 -17.73 22.61
CA SER A 6 16.09 -17.86 21.48
C SER A 6 15.17 -16.65 21.34
N GLN A 7 14.74 -16.04 22.45
CA GLN A 7 13.93 -14.82 22.45
C GLN A 7 14.74 -13.62 21.94
N GLU A 8 16.00 -13.48 22.36
CA GLU A 8 16.89 -12.43 21.86
C GLU A 8 17.06 -12.50 20.34
N LYS A 9 17.20 -13.71 19.79
CA LYS A 9 17.21 -13.92 18.34
C LYS A 9 15.88 -13.52 17.69
N ARG A 10 14.75 -13.84 18.31
CA ARG A 10 13.41 -13.46 17.80
C ARG A 10 13.23 -11.94 17.80
N ASP A 11 13.68 -11.24 18.83
CA ASP A 11 13.60 -9.78 18.94
C ASP A 11 14.40 -9.10 17.82
N ARG A 12 15.66 -9.53 17.60
CA ARG A 12 16.48 -9.03 16.48
C ARG A 12 15.83 -9.26 15.12
N GLN A 13 15.17 -10.41 14.93
CA GLN A 13 14.43 -10.67 13.69
C GLN A 13 13.17 -9.81 13.56
N SER A 14 12.47 -9.59 14.67
CA SER A 14 11.23 -8.79 14.73
C SER A 14 11.50 -7.34 14.33
N ILE A 15 12.56 -6.72 14.86
CA ILE A 15 12.96 -5.35 14.53
C ILE A 15 13.20 -5.21 13.02
N LYS A 16 14.04 -6.08 12.44
CA LYS A 16 14.34 -6.08 11.00
C LYS A 16 13.10 -6.26 10.12
N ARG A 17 12.15 -7.12 10.53
CA ARG A 17 10.89 -7.33 9.80
C ARG A 17 9.97 -6.12 9.94
N THR A 18 9.91 -5.53 11.13
CA THR A 18 9.08 -4.36 11.44
C THR A 18 9.47 -3.17 10.60
N GLU A 19 10.75 -2.86 10.46
CA GLU A 19 11.26 -1.77 9.63
C GLU A 19 10.87 -1.94 8.15
N LYS A 20 11.10 -3.14 7.58
CA LYS A 20 10.71 -3.45 6.20
C LYS A 20 9.21 -3.33 5.98
N ASN A 21 8.41 -3.84 6.91
CA ASN A 21 6.96 -3.79 6.83
C ASN A 21 6.44 -2.34 6.96
N ARG A 22 7.07 -1.55 7.83
CA ARG A 22 6.76 -0.12 8.01
C ARG A 22 7.01 0.66 6.73
N ALA A 23 8.15 0.48 6.06
CA ALA A 23 8.47 1.15 4.81
C ALA A 23 7.49 0.81 3.67
N ALA A 24 7.08 -0.46 3.55
CA ALA A 24 6.08 -0.86 2.57
C ALA A 24 4.68 -0.29 2.90
N LYS A 25 4.29 -0.23 4.17
CA LYS A 25 3.03 0.39 4.60
C LYS A 25 3.02 1.89 4.38
N SER A 26 4.13 2.60 4.66
CA SER A 26 4.23 4.03 4.40
C SER A 26 4.14 4.32 2.91
N ARG A 27 4.83 3.56 2.06
CA ARG A 27 4.73 3.69 0.59
C ARG A 27 3.29 3.57 0.09
N ILE A 28 2.55 2.55 0.55
CA ILE A 28 1.14 2.38 0.17
C ILE A 28 0.30 3.59 0.62
N LYS A 29 0.56 4.13 1.81
CA LYS A 29 -0.14 5.31 2.32
C LYS A 29 0.14 6.56 1.48
N THR A 30 1.41 6.77 1.09
CA THR A 30 1.81 7.88 0.23
C THR A 30 1.15 7.79 -1.14
N LEU A 31 1.23 6.64 -1.81
CA LEU A 31 0.60 6.45 -3.12
C LEU A 31 -0.92 6.60 -3.06
N SER A 32 -1.55 6.16 -1.97
CA SER A 32 -2.97 6.39 -1.75
C SER A 32 -3.32 7.87 -1.54
N LYS A 33 -2.38 8.69 -1.07
CA LYS A 33 -2.59 10.14 -0.95
C LYS A 33 -2.42 10.79 -2.33
N ASN A 34 -1.34 10.50 -3.03
CA ASN A 34 -1.08 11.02 -4.38
C ASN A 34 -2.26 10.75 -5.33
N LEU A 35 -2.79 9.51 -5.32
CA LEU A 35 -3.96 9.18 -6.13
C LEU A 35 -5.18 10.05 -5.79
N LYS A 36 -5.39 10.40 -4.51
CA LYS A 36 -6.50 11.29 -4.12
C LYS A 36 -6.26 12.72 -4.58
N ASP A 37 -5.04 13.22 -4.39
CA ASP A 37 -4.66 14.57 -4.79
C ASP A 37 -4.84 14.72 -6.34
N SER A 38 -4.34 13.77 -7.13
CA SER A 38 -4.52 13.73 -8.60
C SER A 38 -5.99 13.61 -9.04
N VAL A 39 -6.82 12.95 -8.22
CA VAL A 39 -8.27 12.84 -8.43
C VAL A 39 -8.97 14.18 -8.16
N GLU A 40 -8.60 14.87 -7.09
CA GLU A 40 -9.12 16.20 -6.74
C GLU A 40 -8.75 17.24 -7.83
N ASP A 41 -7.54 17.17 -8.36
CA ASP A 41 -7.04 18.03 -9.44
C ASP A 41 -7.62 17.70 -10.84
N LYS A 42 -8.40 16.62 -10.96
CA LYS A 42 -9.03 16.14 -12.20
C LYS A 42 -8.06 15.83 -13.35
N ASP A 43 -6.79 15.58 -13.06
CA ASP A 43 -5.82 15.14 -14.07
C ASP A 43 -5.94 13.63 -14.32
N ILE A 44 -6.62 13.28 -15.41
CA ILE A 44 -6.88 11.88 -15.80
C ILE A 44 -5.58 11.12 -16.12
N LYS A 45 -4.58 11.78 -16.73
CA LYS A 45 -3.34 11.12 -17.12
C LYS A 45 -2.50 10.79 -15.90
N LEU A 46 -2.35 11.77 -15.00
CA LEU A 46 -1.59 11.58 -13.77
C LEU A 46 -2.27 10.57 -12.85
N ALA A 47 -3.59 10.67 -12.67
CA ALA A 47 -4.35 9.73 -11.86
C ALA A 47 -4.26 8.29 -12.39
N GLN A 48 -4.18 8.08 -13.71
CA GLN A 48 -4.01 6.74 -14.28
C GLN A 48 -2.63 6.14 -13.96
N GLU A 49 -1.56 6.94 -14.02
CA GLU A 49 -0.21 6.49 -13.66
C GLU A 49 -0.09 6.20 -12.16
N ASP A 50 -0.63 7.08 -11.31
CA ASP A 50 -0.69 6.89 -9.86
C ASP A 50 -1.48 5.62 -9.48
N LEU A 51 -2.58 5.35 -10.19
CA LEU A 51 -3.39 4.15 -9.98
C LEU A 51 -2.60 2.88 -10.32
N LYS A 52 -1.86 2.87 -11.43
CA LYS A 52 -0.99 1.74 -11.82
C LYS A 52 0.08 1.50 -10.77
N GLU A 53 0.75 2.55 -10.28
CA GLU A 53 1.79 2.40 -9.26
C GLU A 53 1.19 1.90 -7.94
N TYR A 54 0.05 2.44 -7.53
CA TYR A 54 -0.65 2.03 -6.33
C TYR A 54 -1.05 0.55 -6.36
N PHE A 55 -1.57 0.05 -7.48
CA PHE A 55 -1.91 -1.37 -7.64
C PHE A 55 -0.67 -2.26 -7.57
N LYS A 56 0.41 -1.87 -8.25
CA LYS A 56 1.69 -2.60 -8.21
C LYS A 56 2.23 -2.71 -6.78
N ALA A 57 2.16 -1.63 -6.01
CA ALA A 57 2.60 -1.62 -4.61
C ALA A 57 1.75 -2.54 -3.73
N LEU A 58 0.43 -2.51 -3.87
CA LEU A 58 -0.49 -3.36 -3.12
C LEU A 58 -0.28 -4.84 -3.41
N ASP A 59 -0.15 -5.22 -4.68
CA ASP A 59 0.01 -6.62 -5.07
C ASP A 59 1.37 -7.19 -4.64
N LYS A 60 2.43 -6.37 -4.68
CA LYS A 60 3.74 -6.75 -4.13
C LYS A 60 3.70 -6.95 -2.61
N ALA A 61 2.97 -6.08 -1.90
CA ALA A 61 2.78 -6.21 -0.45
C ALA A 61 1.92 -7.43 -0.07
N ALA A 62 0.94 -7.79 -0.91
CA ALA A 62 0.15 -9.00 -0.74
C ALA A 62 0.98 -10.28 -0.98
N LYS A 63 1.81 -10.30 -2.04
CA LYS A 63 2.70 -11.43 -2.36
C LYS A 63 3.69 -11.72 -1.23
N THR A 64 4.24 -10.67 -0.62
CA THR A 64 5.18 -10.78 0.51
C THR A 64 4.50 -11.00 1.86
N LYS A 65 3.16 -11.17 1.88
CA LYS A 65 2.34 -11.36 3.08
C LYS A 65 2.45 -10.23 4.11
N ASN A 66 2.88 -9.03 3.69
CA ASN A 66 2.87 -7.85 4.56
C ASN A 66 1.44 -7.32 4.75
N VAL A 67 0.59 -7.47 3.73
CA VAL A 67 -0.86 -7.23 3.82
C VAL A 67 -1.62 -8.47 3.38
N HIS A 68 -2.82 -8.67 3.94
CA HIS A 68 -3.67 -9.78 3.54
C HIS A 68 -4.24 -9.56 2.13
N LYS A 69 -4.47 -10.64 1.37
CA LYS A 69 -5.04 -10.59 0.01
C LYS A 69 -6.38 -9.82 -0.04
N ASN A 70 -7.24 -9.99 0.97
CA ASN A 70 -8.53 -9.30 1.05
C ASN A 70 -8.36 -7.80 1.30
N PHE A 71 -7.33 -7.41 2.06
CA PHE A 71 -7.02 -5.99 2.25
C PHE A 71 -6.60 -5.35 0.93
N ALA A 72 -5.71 -6.01 0.17
CA ALA A 72 -5.30 -5.53 -1.15
C ALA A 72 -6.50 -5.45 -2.11
N ALA A 73 -7.34 -6.48 -2.17
CA ALA A 73 -8.54 -6.49 -3.01
C ALA A 73 -9.53 -5.36 -2.69
N ASN A 74 -9.83 -5.14 -1.40
CA ASN A 74 -10.70 -4.06 -0.95
C ASN A 74 -10.14 -2.69 -1.36
N LYS A 75 -8.83 -2.48 -1.15
CA LYS A 75 -8.16 -1.22 -1.51
C LYS A 75 -8.11 -0.98 -3.01
N LYS A 76 -7.86 -2.00 -3.83
CA LYS A 76 -7.94 -1.90 -5.30
C LYS A 76 -9.33 -1.54 -5.77
N SER A 77 -10.37 -2.19 -5.23
CA SER A 77 -11.76 -1.87 -5.55
C SER A 77 -12.12 -0.42 -5.22
N LYS A 78 -11.72 0.08 -4.04
CA LYS A 78 -11.96 1.48 -3.65
C LYS A 78 -11.23 2.49 -4.54
N ALA A 79 -9.97 2.24 -4.87
CA ALA A 79 -9.19 3.11 -5.75
C ALA A 79 -9.75 3.13 -7.19
N ALA A 80 -10.17 1.97 -7.71
CA ALA A 80 -10.84 1.91 -9.02
C ALA A 80 -12.15 2.69 -9.04
N LYS A 81 -12.98 2.57 -8.00
CA LYS A 81 -14.22 3.35 -7.86
C LYS A 81 -13.95 4.86 -7.84
N LEU A 82 -12.91 5.28 -7.14
CA LEU A 82 -12.51 6.69 -7.08
C LEU A 82 -12.10 7.22 -8.45
N PHE A 83 -11.21 6.52 -9.16
CA PHE A 83 -10.79 6.90 -10.51
C PHE A 83 -11.98 6.94 -11.50
N ASN A 84 -12.83 5.92 -11.48
CA ASN A 84 -14.00 5.85 -12.35
C ASN A 84 -15.00 6.97 -12.10
N SER A 85 -15.09 7.50 -10.88
CA SER A 85 -16.00 8.62 -10.57
C SER A 85 -15.67 9.89 -11.35
N ILE A 86 -14.39 10.13 -11.66
CA ILE A 86 -13.98 11.24 -12.54
C ILE A 86 -14.24 10.90 -14.00
N GLN A 87 -13.94 9.66 -14.40
CA GLN A 87 -14.11 9.22 -15.79
C GLN A 87 -15.58 9.24 -16.23
N ALA A 88 -16.51 8.89 -15.33
CA ALA A 88 -17.95 8.82 -15.61
C ALA A 88 -18.68 10.18 -15.52
N SER A 89 -18.03 11.23 -14.98
CA SER A 89 -18.58 12.59 -14.92
C SER A 89 -18.28 13.40 -16.20
N LYS A 90 -17.92 12.70 -17.27
CA LYS A 90 -17.64 13.24 -18.61
C LYS A 90 -18.62 12.62 -19.60
#